data_AF-A0A2N1G761-F1
#
_entry.id   AF-A0A2N1G761-F1
#
_cell.length_a   1.000
_cell.length_b   1.000
_cell.length_c   1.000
_cell.angle_alpha   90.00
_cell.angle_beta   90.00
_cell.angle_gamma   90.00
#
_symmetry.space_group_name_H-M   'P 1'
#
loop_
_entity.id
_entity.type
_entity.pdbx_description
1 polymer ?
#
loop_
_entity_poly.entity_id
_entity_poly.type
_entity_poly.pdbx_seq_one_letter_code
_entity_poly.pdbx_strand_id
1 'polypeptide(L)'
;MTLETKKSVFVELGKFLSQFSEDNTIKKADVLNNDLFFDAFIDLIKLSQSHNGWYTPEQVYFSIQSWAKALSEENLDQWLSAYTIDTRESKKIALILAGNIPLVGFHDFLSVLISGHNVLVKTSSNDQHLLPFLAKYIIATEPRFADKINFVEGKLENFDAVIATGSNNTARYFEYYFKDKPSIIRKSRNSVAVLSGKETAAQLAALGEDIFRYFGLGCRNVSKLFVPKGYTFDAFFEAIFEYQDVIHYEKYANNYDYNKAVFLMSNFKLLDNGFLTLKEDKSPASPISSVFYEFYDDINVLQKRLEKEADQIQCIVSDNLMENSIDFGQTQHPELWNYADNVDTISFLLTT
;
A
#
# COMPACT_ATOMS: atom_id res chain seq x y z
N MET A 1 -26.88 9.85 -7.05
CA MET A 1 -26.25 8.94 -8.03
C MET A 1 -26.40 7.52 -7.51
N THR A 2 -26.82 6.56 -8.34
CA THR A 2 -27.02 5.16 -7.91
C THR A 2 -25.68 4.46 -7.66
N LEU A 3 -25.69 3.34 -6.93
CA LEU A 3 -24.49 2.51 -6.75
C LEU A 3 -23.95 2.02 -8.10
N GLU A 4 -24.82 1.51 -8.97
CA GLU A 4 -24.45 1.06 -10.32
C GLU A 4 -23.74 2.14 -11.15
N THR A 5 -24.22 3.38 -11.09
CA THR A 5 -23.55 4.48 -11.78
C THR A 5 -22.14 4.69 -11.21
N LYS A 6 -21.99 4.73 -9.89
CA LYS A 6 -20.68 4.90 -9.24
C LYS A 6 -19.72 3.78 -9.63
N LYS A 7 -20.15 2.51 -9.55
CA LYS A 7 -19.36 1.34 -9.97
C LYS A 7 -18.91 1.47 -11.42
N SER A 8 -19.83 1.79 -12.34
CA SER A 8 -19.50 1.90 -13.77
C SER A 8 -18.38 2.90 -14.05
N VAL A 9 -18.33 4.03 -13.32
CA VAL A 9 -17.27 5.04 -13.47
C VAL A 9 -15.91 4.50 -13.02
N PHE A 10 -15.88 3.73 -11.93
CA PHE A 10 -14.64 3.10 -11.47
C PHE A 10 -14.21 1.95 -12.38
N VAL A 11 -15.14 1.21 -12.98
CA VAL A 11 -14.84 0.24 -14.05
C VAL A 11 -14.19 0.92 -15.25
N GLU A 12 -14.73 2.05 -15.71
CA GLU A 12 -14.13 2.83 -16.80
C GLU A 12 -12.74 3.40 -16.44
N LEU A 13 -12.52 3.75 -15.17
CA LEU A 13 -11.17 4.08 -14.69
C LEU A 13 -10.24 2.86 -14.73
N GLY A 14 -10.70 1.69 -14.29
CA GLY A 14 -9.94 0.44 -14.39
C GLY A 14 -9.52 0.12 -15.83
N LYS A 15 -10.45 0.27 -16.79
CA LYS A 15 -10.16 0.13 -18.23
C LYS A 15 -9.12 1.12 -18.70
N PHE A 16 -9.20 2.38 -18.28
CA PHE A 16 -8.19 3.40 -18.60
C PHE A 16 -6.81 3.01 -18.06
N LEU A 17 -6.71 2.64 -16.79
CA LEU A 17 -5.46 2.22 -16.16
C LEU A 17 -4.85 0.98 -16.82
N SER A 18 -5.69 0.06 -17.33
CA SER A 18 -5.24 -1.17 -18.01
C SER A 18 -4.44 -0.93 -19.30
N GLN A 19 -4.41 0.32 -19.79
CA GLN A 19 -3.66 0.69 -20.99
C GLN A 19 -2.17 0.94 -20.72
N PHE A 20 -1.73 1.04 -19.46
CA PHE A 20 -0.40 1.54 -19.10
C PHE A 20 0.43 0.49 -18.38
N SER A 21 1.46 -0.02 -19.05
CA SER A 21 2.46 -0.90 -18.48
C SER A 21 3.84 -0.54 -19.03
N GLU A 22 4.90 -0.95 -18.34
CA GLU A 22 6.27 -0.51 -18.60
C GLU A 22 6.69 -0.66 -20.07
N ASP A 23 6.41 -1.83 -20.67
CA ASP A 23 6.79 -2.13 -22.05
C ASP A 23 5.62 -2.24 -23.03
N ASN A 24 4.39 -2.08 -22.55
CA ASN A 24 3.18 -2.37 -23.34
C ASN A 24 2.08 -1.34 -23.11
N THR A 25 2.45 -0.06 -23.16
CA THR A 25 1.48 1.04 -23.13
C THR A 25 0.79 1.19 -24.48
N ILE A 26 -0.51 0.86 -24.55
CA ILE A 26 -1.30 0.83 -25.79
C ILE A 26 -2.63 1.55 -25.61
N LYS A 27 -2.89 2.54 -26.47
CA LYS A 27 -4.17 3.26 -26.54
C LYS A 27 -5.25 2.34 -27.11
N LYS A 28 -6.26 2.00 -26.31
CA LYS A 28 -7.41 1.16 -26.68
C LYS A 28 -8.58 2.03 -27.12
N ALA A 29 -9.19 1.73 -28.27
CA ALA A 29 -10.19 2.60 -28.89
C ALA A 29 -11.52 2.69 -28.10
N ASP A 30 -11.81 1.69 -27.27
CA ASP A 30 -13.03 1.57 -26.46
C ASP A 30 -12.93 2.27 -25.10
N VAL A 31 -11.76 2.82 -24.74
CA VAL A 31 -11.56 3.55 -23.48
C VAL A 31 -11.99 5.01 -23.62
N LEU A 32 -12.79 5.48 -22.67
CA LEU A 32 -13.32 6.84 -22.63
C LEU A 32 -12.23 7.90 -22.42
N ASN A 33 -12.49 9.11 -22.93
CA ASN A 33 -11.68 10.31 -22.69
C ASN A 33 -10.19 10.20 -23.10
N ASN A 34 -9.86 9.22 -23.94
CA ASN A 34 -8.49 8.89 -24.29
C ASN A 34 -7.73 10.05 -24.97
N ASP A 35 -8.42 10.90 -25.73
CA ASP A 35 -7.81 12.07 -26.37
C ASP A 35 -7.37 13.16 -25.40
N LEU A 36 -7.97 13.20 -24.21
CA LEU A 36 -7.62 14.16 -23.17
C LEU A 36 -6.58 13.61 -22.19
N PHE A 37 -6.65 12.31 -21.88
CA PHE A 37 -5.92 11.76 -20.74
C PHE A 37 -4.79 10.78 -21.09
N PHE A 38 -4.81 10.13 -22.26
CA PHE A 38 -3.85 9.06 -22.54
C PHE A 38 -2.39 9.54 -22.52
N ASP A 39 -2.05 10.48 -23.41
CA ASP A 39 -0.68 11.00 -23.52
C ASP A 39 -0.27 11.77 -22.26
N ALA A 40 -1.21 12.53 -21.68
CA ALA A 40 -0.98 13.29 -20.45
C ALA A 40 -0.66 12.38 -19.25
N PHE A 41 -1.24 11.17 -19.20
CA PHE A 41 -0.92 10.21 -18.14
C PHE A 41 0.43 9.54 -18.34
N ILE A 42 0.82 9.25 -19.59
CA ILE A 42 2.18 8.78 -19.91
C ILE A 42 3.21 9.79 -19.43
N ASP A 43 3.00 11.07 -19.73
CA ASP A 43 3.89 12.14 -19.29
C ASP A 43 3.94 12.25 -17.77
N LEU A 44 2.79 12.12 -17.10
CA LEU A 44 2.73 12.11 -15.64
C LEU A 44 3.47 10.92 -15.01
N ILE A 45 3.36 9.72 -15.56
CA ILE A 45 4.08 8.53 -15.07
C ILE A 45 5.60 8.78 -15.15
N LYS A 46 6.08 9.30 -16.28
CA LYS A 46 7.51 9.64 -16.46
C LYS A 46 7.96 10.75 -15.50
N LEU A 47 7.11 11.75 -15.28
CA LEU A 47 7.42 12.89 -14.42
C LEU A 47 7.34 12.55 -12.92
N SER A 48 6.63 11.49 -12.54
CA SER A 48 6.36 11.12 -11.15
C SER A 48 7.64 10.98 -10.32
N GLN A 49 8.70 10.40 -10.90
CA GLN A 49 9.98 10.24 -10.21
C GLN A 49 10.63 11.60 -9.84
N SER A 50 10.44 12.62 -10.67
CA SER A 50 10.98 13.96 -10.40
C SER A 50 10.27 14.66 -9.24
N HIS A 51 8.98 14.35 -9.04
CA HIS A 51 8.19 14.85 -7.92
C HIS A 51 8.43 14.06 -6.64
N ASN A 52 8.61 12.74 -6.75
CA ASN A 52 8.97 11.86 -5.66
C ASN A 52 9.95 10.80 -6.18
N GLY A 53 11.21 10.87 -5.75
CA GLY A 53 12.25 9.95 -6.24
C GLY A 53 11.89 8.47 -6.12
N TRP A 54 11.07 8.07 -5.14
CA TRP A 54 10.67 6.67 -4.97
C TRP A 54 9.65 6.18 -6.00
N TYR A 55 9.04 7.09 -6.78
CA TYR A 55 8.05 6.78 -7.80
C TYR A 55 8.75 6.57 -9.15
N THR A 56 9.65 5.59 -9.21
CA THR A 56 10.23 5.18 -10.51
C THR A 56 9.10 4.72 -11.43
N PRO A 57 9.27 4.82 -12.77
CA PRO A 57 8.24 4.38 -13.72
C PRO A 57 7.74 2.95 -13.43
N GLU A 58 8.64 2.01 -13.16
CA GLU A 58 8.34 0.63 -12.77
C GLU A 58 7.36 0.56 -11.58
N GLN A 59 7.65 1.28 -10.48
CA GLN A 59 6.81 1.27 -9.29
C GLN A 59 5.43 1.92 -9.55
N VAL A 60 5.39 2.96 -10.38
CA VAL A 60 4.13 3.62 -10.75
C VAL A 60 3.29 2.71 -11.65
N TYR A 61 3.88 2.06 -12.65
CA TYR A 61 3.21 1.09 -13.51
C TYR A 61 2.66 -0.10 -12.71
N PHE A 62 3.44 -0.64 -11.77
CA PHE A 62 2.98 -1.73 -10.91
C PHE A 62 1.73 -1.32 -10.11
N SER A 63 1.74 -0.14 -9.48
CA SER A 63 0.57 0.39 -8.74
C SER A 63 -0.65 0.57 -9.66
N ILE A 64 -0.45 1.16 -10.84
CA ILE A 64 -1.51 1.37 -11.83
C ILE A 64 -2.12 0.04 -12.29
N GLN A 65 -1.30 -0.96 -12.58
CA GLN A 65 -1.76 -2.28 -13.01
C GLN A 65 -2.51 -3.02 -11.90
N SER A 66 -2.05 -2.90 -10.66
CA SER A 66 -2.77 -3.42 -9.49
C SER A 66 -4.17 -2.81 -9.39
N TRP A 67 -4.28 -1.49 -9.54
CA TRP A 67 -5.58 -0.80 -9.55
C TRP A 67 -6.43 -1.13 -10.78
N ALA A 68 -5.83 -1.29 -11.96
CA ALA A 68 -6.56 -1.70 -13.16
C ALA A 68 -7.25 -3.06 -12.96
N LYS A 69 -6.56 -4.02 -12.32
CA LYS A 69 -7.13 -5.33 -11.96
C LYS A 69 -8.20 -5.21 -10.87
N ALA A 70 -7.94 -4.43 -9.83
CA ALA A 70 -8.85 -4.26 -8.70
C ALA A 70 -10.19 -3.61 -9.13
N LEU A 71 -10.16 -2.67 -10.07
CA LEU A 71 -11.34 -1.93 -10.53
C LEU A 71 -12.15 -2.67 -11.62
N SER A 72 -12.09 -4.01 -11.67
CA SER A 72 -12.98 -4.79 -12.54
C SER A 72 -14.41 -4.81 -12.01
N GLU A 73 -15.38 -5.06 -12.88
CA GLU A 73 -16.79 -5.20 -12.49
C GLU A 73 -16.97 -6.33 -11.46
N GLU A 74 -16.38 -7.49 -11.71
CA GLU A 74 -16.40 -8.65 -10.81
C GLU A 74 -15.86 -8.32 -9.42
N ASN A 75 -14.70 -7.65 -9.33
CA ASN A 75 -14.08 -7.32 -8.05
C ASN A 75 -14.88 -6.27 -7.27
N LEU A 76 -15.43 -5.26 -7.95
CA LEU A 76 -16.30 -4.26 -7.34
C LEU A 76 -17.61 -4.88 -6.84
N ASP A 77 -18.21 -5.78 -7.61
CA ASP A 77 -19.42 -6.49 -7.21
C ASP A 77 -19.18 -7.41 -6.02
N GLN A 78 -18.10 -8.20 -6.06
CA GLN A 78 -17.70 -9.04 -4.94
C GLN A 78 -17.47 -8.21 -3.67
N TRP A 79 -16.67 -7.15 -3.77
CA TRP A 79 -16.37 -6.27 -2.64
C TRP A 79 -17.64 -5.66 -2.02
N LEU A 80 -18.55 -5.15 -2.86
CA LEU A 80 -19.69 -4.38 -2.39
C LEU A 80 -20.91 -5.25 -2.02
N SER A 81 -20.90 -6.54 -2.40
CA SER A 81 -21.98 -7.50 -2.11
C SER A 81 -22.28 -7.68 -0.62
N ALA A 82 -21.30 -7.40 0.26
CA ALA A 82 -21.45 -7.47 1.71
C ALA A 82 -22.25 -6.31 2.31
N TYR A 83 -22.59 -5.27 1.54
CA TYR A 83 -23.13 -4.02 2.05
C TYR A 83 -24.47 -3.64 1.42
N THR A 84 -25.33 -3.02 2.22
CA THR A 84 -26.51 -2.28 1.71
C THR A 84 -26.17 -0.80 1.67
N ILE A 85 -25.79 -0.28 0.50
CA ILE A 85 -25.39 1.12 0.33
C ILE A 85 -26.62 1.95 -0.09
N ASP A 86 -27.38 2.42 0.90
CA ASP A 86 -28.50 3.37 0.76
C ASP A 86 -28.15 4.70 1.47
N THR A 87 -27.21 5.45 0.89
CA THR A 87 -26.76 6.71 1.47
C THR A 87 -27.81 7.79 1.30
N ARG A 88 -28.62 8.00 2.34
CA ARG A 88 -29.71 8.99 2.36
C ARG A 88 -29.21 10.42 2.56
N GLU A 89 -28.17 10.58 3.38
CA GLU A 89 -27.55 11.88 3.66
C GLU A 89 -26.05 11.82 3.35
N SER A 90 -25.63 12.66 2.41
CA SER A 90 -24.23 12.76 2.02
C SER A 90 -23.46 13.56 3.06
N LYS A 91 -22.36 12.98 3.55
CA LYS A 91 -21.42 13.62 4.48
C LYS A 91 -20.16 14.08 3.77
N LYS A 92 -19.42 15.00 4.37
CA LYS A 92 -18.09 15.40 3.93
C LYS A 92 -17.04 14.66 4.76
N ILE A 93 -16.30 13.77 4.11
CA ILE A 93 -15.26 12.96 4.72
C ILE A 93 -13.90 13.55 4.37
N ALA A 94 -13.16 13.96 5.39
CA ALA A 94 -11.80 14.44 5.23
C ALA A 94 -10.83 13.26 5.07
N LEU A 95 -9.94 13.33 4.09
CA LEU A 95 -8.86 12.36 3.89
C LEU A 95 -7.51 13.05 4.07
N ILE A 96 -6.66 12.52 4.93
CA ILE A 96 -5.24 12.89 5.01
C ILE A 96 -4.42 11.69 4.52
N LEU A 97 -3.84 11.84 3.32
CA LEU A 97 -3.20 10.73 2.62
C LEU A 97 -1.69 10.70 2.84
N ALA A 98 -1.14 9.49 2.92
CA ALA A 98 0.30 9.27 2.84
C ALA A 98 0.80 9.36 1.39
N GLY A 99 2.12 9.46 1.21
CA GLY A 99 2.78 9.57 -0.10
C GLY A 99 4.08 8.77 -0.18
N ASN A 100 4.14 7.65 0.55
CA ASN A 100 5.30 6.76 0.58
C ASN A 100 5.37 5.83 -0.64
N ILE A 101 4.22 5.35 -1.15
CA ILE A 101 4.11 4.55 -2.39
C ILE A 101 3.01 5.12 -3.30
N PRO A 102 3.06 4.91 -4.63
CA PRO A 102 2.08 5.50 -5.56
C PRO A 102 0.64 5.07 -5.24
N LEU A 103 -0.29 6.03 -5.18
CA LEU A 103 -1.73 5.78 -4.99
C LEU A 103 -2.09 5.04 -3.69
N VAL A 104 -1.26 5.12 -2.64
CA VAL A 104 -1.50 4.43 -1.37
C VAL A 104 -2.83 4.80 -0.71
N GLY A 105 -3.28 6.05 -0.89
CA GLY A 105 -4.54 6.56 -0.36
C GLY A 105 -5.77 6.34 -1.25
N PHE A 106 -5.61 5.66 -2.39
CA PHE A 106 -6.69 5.56 -3.38
C PHE A 106 -7.85 4.68 -2.90
N HIS A 107 -7.60 3.67 -2.07
CA HIS A 107 -8.66 2.83 -1.49
C HIS A 107 -9.64 3.63 -0.61
N ASP A 108 -9.12 4.47 0.28
CA ASP A 108 -9.94 5.34 1.13
C ASP A 108 -10.73 6.36 0.26
N PHE A 109 -10.09 6.92 -0.77
CA PHE A 109 -10.74 7.81 -1.74
C PHE A 109 -11.89 7.13 -2.49
N LEU A 110 -11.64 5.95 -3.04
CA LEU A 110 -12.65 5.09 -3.69
C LEU A 110 -13.79 4.78 -2.73
N SER A 111 -13.48 4.36 -1.51
CA SER A 111 -14.45 3.98 -0.47
C SER A 111 -15.41 5.13 -0.13
N VAL A 112 -14.89 6.35 0.04
CA VAL A 112 -15.73 7.54 0.31
C VAL A 112 -16.72 7.80 -0.83
N LEU A 113 -16.23 7.76 -2.07
CA LEU A 113 -17.04 8.05 -3.25
C LEU A 113 -18.05 6.94 -3.55
N ILE A 114 -17.66 5.67 -3.45
CA ILE A 114 -18.53 4.52 -3.69
C ILE A 114 -19.64 4.45 -2.64
N SER A 115 -19.37 4.84 -1.41
CA SER A 115 -20.38 5.01 -0.35
C SER A 115 -21.22 6.28 -0.51
N GLY A 116 -21.01 7.08 -1.55
CA GLY A 116 -21.87 8.22 -1.90
C GLY A 116 -21.60 9.53 -1.15
N HIS A 117 -20.56 9.58 -0.32
CA HIS A 117 -20.15 10.78 0.42
C HIS A 117 -19.31 11.71 -0.45
N ASN A 118 -19.05 12.91 0.07
CA ASN A 118 -18.16 13.90 -0.52
C ASN A 118 -16.78 13.73 0.11
N VAL A 119 -15.72 13.77 -0.70
CA VAL A 119 -14.35 13.65 -0.25
C VAL A 119 -13.66 15.02 -0.21
N LEU A 120 -13.03 15.33 0.93
CA LEU A 120 -12.17 16.49 1.13
C LEU A 120 -10.74 16.01 1.34
N VAL A 121 -9.92 16.03 0.30
CA VAL A 121 -8.60 15.40 0.28
C VAL A 121 -7.50 16.41 0.58
N LYS A 122 -6.67 16.07 1.55
CA LYS A 122 -5.33 16.63 1.73
C LYS A 122 -4.30 15.59 1.34
N THR A 123 -3.63 15.82 0.22
CA THR A 123 -2.56 14.95 -0.27
C THR A 123 -1.29 15.10 0.55
N SER A 124 -0.42 14.09 0.50
CA SER A 124 0.96 14.24 0.96
C SER A 124 1.71 15.21 0.05
N SER A 125 2.65 15.97 0.60
CA SER A 125 3.60 16.74 -0.23
C SER A 125 4.42 15.86 -1.17
N ASN A 126 4.53 14.56 -0.86
CA ASN A 126 5.28 13.58 -1.66
C ASN A 126 4.40 12.87 -2.71
N ASP A 127 3.08 13.12 -2.74
CA ASP A 127 2.16 12.53 -3.74
C ASP A 127 1.03 13.50 -4.08
N GLN A 128 1.32 14.46 -4.95
CA GLN A 128 0.40 15.56 -5.27
C GLN A 128 -0.23 15.48 -6.67
N HIS A 129 0.09 14.45 -7.46
CA HIS A 129 -0.22 14.49 -8.90
C HIS A 129 -1.02 13.30 -9.41
N LEU A 130 -0.69 12.07 -9.00
CA LEU A 130 -1.35 10.87 -9.52
C LEU A 130 -2.84 10.86 -9.15
N LEU A 131 -3.18 10.99 -7.87
CA LEU A 131 -4.57 10.97 -7.43
C LEU A 131 -5.41 12.14 -8.01
N PRO A 132 -4.93 13.41 -8.02
CA PRO A 132 -5.66 14.49 -8.68
C PRO A 132 -5.86 14.28 -10.18
N PHE A 133 -4.92 13.61 -10.87
CA PHE A 133 -5.10 13.24 -12.27
C PHE A 133 -6.24 12.24 -12.45
N LEU A 134 -6.26 11.17 -11.65
CA LEU A 134 -7.34 10.17 -11.70
C LEU A 134 -8.70 10.80 -11.35
N ALA A 135 -8.74 11.72 -10.39
CA ALA A 135 -9.94 12.47 -10.07
C ALA A 135 -10.47 13.28 -11.27
N LYS A 136 -9.60 13.92 -12.06
CA LYS A 136 -10.00 14.60 -13.30
C LYS A 136 -10.60 13.64 -14.33
N TYR A 137 -10.01 12.44 -14.47
CA TYR A 137 -10.55 11.40 -15.35
C TYR A 137 -11.95 10.92 -14.88
N ILE A 138 -12.12 10.68 -13.58
CA ILE A 138 -13.41 10.32 -12.96
C ILE A 138 -14.46 11.40 -13.25
N ILE A 139 -14.12 12.68 -13.06
CA ILE A 139 -15.02 13.81 -13.32
C ILE A 139 -15.36 13.94 -14.80
N ALA A 140 -14.40 13.71 -15.70
CA ALA A 140 -14.67 13.72 -17.14
C ALA A 140 -15.60 12.57 -17.57
N THR A 141 -15.53 11.43 -16.88
CA THR A 141 -16.39 10.27 -17.12
C THR A 141 -17.81 10.47 -16.56
N GLU A 142 -17.91 11.09 -15.37
CA GLU A 142 -19.19 11.41 -14.73
C GLU A 142 -19.10 12.79 -14.04
N PRO A 143 -19.59 13.86 -14.69
CA PRO A 143 -19.45 15.24 -14.20
C PRO A 143 -20.03 15.51 -12.81
N ARG A 144 -21.01 14.71 -12.34
CA ARG A 144 -21.58 14.86 -10.99
C ARG A 144 -20.56 14.60 -9.88
N PHE A 145 -19.41 13.98 -10.17
CA PHE A 145 -18.32 13.84 -9.19
C PHE A 145 -17.57 15.15 -8.94
N ALA A 146 -17.72 16.18 -9.78
CA ALA A 146 -17.08 17.48 -9.55
C ALA A 146 -17.48 18.10 -8.20
N ASP A 147 -18.76 17.98 -7.82
CA ASP A 147 -19.27 18.47 -6.53
C ASP A 147 -18.93 17.53 -5.36
N LYS A 148 -18.40 16.34 -5.66
CA LYS A 148 -18.07 15.30 -4.68
C LYS A 148 -16.61 15.27 -4.30
N ILE A 149 -15.71 15.83 -5.11
CA ILE A 149 -14.27 15.73 -4.93
C ILE A 149 -13.67 17.13 -4.75
N ASN A 150 -13.04 17.37 -3.60
CA ASN A 150 -12.34 18.62 -3.33
C ASN A 150 -10.93 18.34 -2.78
N PHE A 151 -9.92 18.94 -3.40
CA PHE A 151 -8.53 18.90 -2.93
C PHE A 151 -8.19 20.22 -2.24
N VAL A 152 -7.54 20.12 -1.07
CA VAL A 152 -7.12 21.29 -0.29
C VAL A 152 -5.63 21.23 0.07
N GLU A 153 -4.95 22.37 -0.05
CA GLU A 153 -3.55 22.52 0.38
C GLU A 153 -3.45 22.86 1.87
N GLY A 154 -4.46 23.56 2.41
CA GLY A 154 -4.47 24.14 3.74
C GLY A 154 -4.96 23.23 4.86
N LYS A 155 -5.64 23.84 5.84
CA LYS A 155 -6.30 23.10 6.93
C LYS A 155 -7.58 22.46 6.42
N LEU A 156 -7.87 21.27 6.92
CA LEU A 156 -9.15 20.61 6.70
C LEU A 156 -10.18 21.23 7.64
N GLU A 157 -11.26 21.76 7.08
CA GLU A 157 -12.32 22.43 7.82
C GLU A 157 -13.68 21.95 7.32
N ASN A 158 -14.71 22.08 8.16
CA ASN A 158 -16.11 21.82 7.80
C ASN A 158 -16.35 20.40 7.25
N PHE A 159 -15.79 19.38 7.90
CA PHE A 159 -16.00 17.96 7.60
C PHE A 159 -16.73 17.25 8.76
N ASP A 160 -17.41 16.17 8.44
CA ASP A 160 -18.24 15.39 9.36
C ASP A 160 -17.43 14.26 10.03
N ALA A 161 -16.52 13.64 9.27
CA ALA A 161 -15.62 12.59 9.74
C ALA A 161 -14.29 12.61 8.99
N VAL A 162 -13.30 11.86 9.49
CA VAL A 162 -11.93 11.90 8.95
C VAL A 162 -11.29 10.51 8.88
N ILE A 163 -10.60 10.24 7.77
CA ILE A 163 -9.66 9.12 7.66
C ILE A 163 -8.27 9.74 7.49
N ALA A 164 -7.39 9.50 8.45
CA ALA A 164 -6.07 10.10 8.47
C ALA A 164 -4.98 9.04 8.59
N THR A 165 -4.08 9.03 7.61
CA THR A 165 -2.97 8.09 7.52
C THR A 165 -1.66 8.81 7.74
N GLY A 166 -0.81 8.27 8.61
CA GLY A 166 0.50 8.87 8.87
C GLY A 166 1.44 7.95 9.65
N SER A 167 2.60 8.51 10.01
CA SER A 167 3.54 7.82 10.89
C SER A 167 2.94 7.59 12.28
N ASN A 168 3.52 6.68 13.07
CA ASN A 168 3.15 6.50 14.48
C ASN A 168 3.20 7.81 15.29
N ASN A 169 4.16 8.68 15.00
CA ASN A 169 4.25 9.99 15.65
C ASN A 169 3.10 10.90 15.22
N THR A 170 2.82 10.98 13.92
CA THR A 170 1.74 11.80 13.37
C THR A 170 0.36 11.34 13.85
N ALA A 171 0.14 10.03 13.95
CA ALA A 171 -1.11 9.45 14.40
C ALA A 171 -1.49 9.90 15.82
N ARG A 172 -0.53 10.05 16.75
CA ARG A 172 -0.78 10.59 18.10
C ARG A 172 -1.35 12.01 18.06
N TYR A 173 -0.86 12.84 17.13
CA TYR A 173 -1.41 14.18 16.93
C TYR A 173 -2.81 14.14 16.32
N PHE A 174 -3.05 13.24 15.36
CA PHE A 174 -4.37 13.06 14.76
C PHE A 174 -5.41 12.57 15.77
N GLU A 175 -5.07 11.60 16.61
CA GLU A 175 -5.94 11.11 17.70
C GLU A 175 -6.37 12.25 18.62
N TYR A 176 -5.43 13.12 19.02
CA TYR A 176 -5.76 14.28 19.85
C TYR A 176 -6.60 15.31 19.10
N TYR A 177 -6.22 15.62 17.85
CA TYR A 177 -6.83 16.70 17.06
C TYR A 177 -8.25 16.34 16.58
N PHE A 178 -8.53 15.06 16.32
CA PHE A 178 -9.81 14.57 15.81
C PHE A 178 -10.63 13.80 16.85
N LYS A 179 -10.27 13.84 18.13
CA LYS A 179 -10.93 13.09 19.22
C LYS A 179 -12.46 13.27 19.29
N ASP A 180 -12.97 14.44 18.88
CA ASP A 180 -14.39 14.80 18.95
C ASP A 180 -15.13 14.55 17.61
N LYS A 181 -14.49 13.84 16.67
CA LYS A 181 -15.03 13.49 15.34
C LYS A 181 -14.95 11.98 15.11
N PRO A 182 -15.94 11.36 14.46
CA PRO A 182 -15.79 10.00 13.95
C PRO A 182 -14.54 9.93 13.07
N SER A 183 -13.65 8.99 13.38
CA SER A 183 -12.36 8.92 12.72
C SER A 183 -11.82 7.52 12.55
N ILE A 184 -11.11 7.31 11.45
CA ILE A 184 -10.16 6.22 11.27
C ILE A 184 -8.76 6.84 11.26
N ILE A 185 -7.93 6.49 12.25
CA ILE A 185 -6.55 6.97 12.34
C ILE A 185 -5.61 5.80 12.05
N ARG A 186 -5.02 5.79 10.86
CA ARG A 186 -4.12 4.72 10.40
C ARG A 186 -2.69 4.99 10.85
N LYS A 187 -2.15 4.04 11.60
CA LYS A 187 -0.76 4.03 12.10
C LYS A 187 0.15 3.22 11.19
N SER A 188 1.45 3.36 11.39
CA SER A 188 2.42 2.49 10.70
C SER A 188 2.28 1.06 11.21
N ARG A 189 1.94 0.16 10.29
CA ARG A 189 2.01 -1.29 10.46
C ARG A 189 3.08 -1.87 9.56
N ASN A 190 3.53 -3.08 9.89
CA ASN A 190 4.60 -3.76 9.17
C ASN A 190 4.16 -5.17 8.80
N SER A 191 4.73 -5.74 7.76
CA SER A 191 4.48 -7.13 7.41
C SER A 191 5.65 -8.00 7.85
N VAL A 192 5.32 -9.23 8.22
CA VAL A 192 6.28 -10.21 8.73
C VAL A 192 6.15 -11.50 7.94
N ALA A 193 7.24 -12.23 7.77
CA ALA A 193 7.21 -13.59 7.23
C ALA A 193 7.60 -14.60 8.30
N VAL A 194 6.93 -15.75 8.30
CA VAL A 194 7.24 -16.89 9.17
C VAL A 194 7.71 -18.03 8.29
N LEU A 195 8.97 -18.41 8.45
CA LEU A 195 9.62 -19.47 7.68
C LEU A 195 9.78 -20.71 8.55
N SER A 196 9.54 -21.89 7.99
CA SER A 196 9.72 -23.20 8.59
C SER A 196 11.13 -23.78 8.42
N GLY A 197 11.94 -23.25 7.51
CA GLY A 197 13.21 -23.88 7.10
C GLY A 197 13.06 -24.91 5.97
N LYS A 198 11.85 -25.05 5.41
CA LYS A 198 11.54 -26.01 4.33
C LYS A 198 11.06 -25.32 3.06
N GLU A 199 11.15 -24.00 3.01
CA GLU A 199 10.75 -23.21 1.85
C GLU A 199 11.56 -23.61 0.63
N THR A 200 10.88 -23.69 -0.51
CA THR A 200 11.52 -23.88 -1.80
C THR A 200 12.24 -22.61 -2.24
N ALA A 201 13.21 -22.73 -3.15
CA ALA A 201 13.87 -21.57 -3.76
C ALA A 201 12.86 -20.60 -4.40
N ALA A 202 11.79 -21.11 -5.03
CA ALA A 202 10.74 -20.28 -5.63
C ALA A 202 9.93 -19.49 -4.58
N GLN A 203 9.63 -20.09 -3.42
CA GLN A 203 8.96 -19.38 -2.32
C GLN A 203 9.86 -18.29 -1.73
N LEU A 204 11.16 -18.56 -1.58
CA LEU A 204 12.13 -17.57 -1.07
C LEU A 204 12.39 -16.44 -2.07
N ALA A 205 12.39 -16.74 -3.38
CA ALA A 205 12.44 -15.75 -4.44
C ALA A 205 11.19 -14.86 -4.42
N ALA A 206 10.00 -15.46 -4.32
CA ALA A 206 8.74 -14.72 -4.19
C ALA A 206 8.68 -13.86 -2.91
N LEU A 207 9.28 -14.31 -1.80
CA LEU A 207 9.44 -13.48 -0.60
C LEU A 207 10.29 -12.24 -0.87
N GLY A 208 11.23 -12.31 -1.81
CA GLY A 208 11.99 -11.16 -2.28
C GLY A 208 11.08 -10.05 -2.82
N GLU A 209 10.06 -10.38 -3.60
CA GLU A 209 9.07 -9.40 -4.09
C GLU A 209 8.35 -8.71 -2.91
N ASP A 210 7.97 -9.45 -1.87
CA ASP A 210 7.35 -8.89 -0.66
C ASP A 210 8.30 -7.93 0.09
N ILE A 211 9.61 -8.16 0.02
CA ILE A 211 10.63 -7.33 0.69
C ILE A 211 10.95 -6.09 -0.15
N PHE A 212 11.20 -6.26 -1.46
CA PHE A 212 11.85 -5.25 -2.29
C PHE A 212 10.88 -4.39 -3.12
N ARG A 213 9.64 -4.84 -3.37
CA ARG A 213 8.65 -4.00 -4.06
C ARG A 213 8.51 -2.65 -3.35
N TYR A 214 8.44 -1.57 -4.11
CA TYR A 214 8.47 -0.20 -3.59
C TYR A 214 9.68 0.08 -2.67
N PHE A 215 10.81 -0.59 -2.87
CA PHE A 215 12.02 -0.44 -2.07
C PHE A 215 11.83 -0.74 -0.57
N GLY A 216 10.78 -1.47 -0.19
CA GLY A 216 10.45 -1.75 1.21
C GLY A 216 9.72 -0.62 1.94
N LEU A 217 9.14 0.35 1.22
CA LEU A 217 8.52 1.55 1.81
C LEU A 217 7.06 1.38 2.26
N GLY A 218 6.38 0.32 1.84
CA GLY A 218 4.97 0.07 2.12
C GLY A 218 4.75 -0.70 3.42
N CYS A 219 3.58 -0.52 4.05
CA CYS A 219 3.20 -1.31 5.23
C CYS A 219 3.03 -2.81 4.93
N ARG A 220 2.79 -3.13 3.65
CA ARG A 220 2.69 -4.49 3.12
C ARG A 220 4.05 -5.12 2.83
N ASN A 221 5.15 -4.36 2.87
CA ASN A 221 6.47 -4.93 2.70
C ASN A 221 6.90 -5.73 3.92
N VAL A 222 7.54 -6.88 3.68
CA VAL A 222 8.08 -7.70 4.75
C VAL A 222 9.35 -7.05 5.30
N SER A 223 9.28 -6.63 6.56
CA SER A 223 10.40 -6.00 7.28
C SER A 223 10.98 -6.90 8.37
N LYS A 224 10.34 -8.05 8.64
CA LYS A 224 10.78 -8.99 9.67
C LYS A 224 10.54 -10.45 9.31
N LEU A 225 11.53 -11.30 9.60
CA LEU A 225 11.47 -12.75 9.43
C LEU A 225 11.46 -13.44 10.80
N PHE A 226 10.54 -14.37 10.99
CA PHE A 226 10.58 -15.34 12.08
C PHE A 226 11.07 -16.67 11.51
N VAL A 227 12.15 -17.20 12.08
CA VAL A 227 12.81 -18.41 11.58
C VAL A 227 13.02 -19.43 12.71
N PRO A 228 13.02 -20.74 12.46
CA PRO A 228 13.23 -21.73 13.52
C PRO A 228 14.66 -21.64 14.07
N LYS A 229 14.87 -22.04 15.32
CA LYS A 229 16.23 -22.16 15.87
C LYS A 229 17.13 -23.00 14.97
N GLY A 230 18.32 -22.48 14.69
CA GLY A 230 19.31 -23.12 13.82
C GLY A 230 19.11 -22.85 12.32
N TYR A 231 18.16 -22.01 11.92
CA TYR A 231 18.00 -21.58 10.53
C TYR A 231 19.28 -20.90 10.01
N THR A 232 19.64 -21.20 8.76
CA THR A 232 20.76 -20.58 8.04
C THR A 232 20.20 -19.81 6.84
N PHE A 233 20.74 -18.62 6.58
CA PHE A 233 20.20 -17.71 5.56
C PHE A 233 20.82 -17.92 4.18
N ASP A 234 21.63 -18.97 3.98
CA ASP A 234 22.33 -19.22 2.71
C ASP A 234 21.34 -19.39 1.54
N ALA A 235 20.34 -20.26 1.70
CA ALA A 235 19.30 -20.49 0.70
C ALA A 235 18.41 -19.25 0.48
N PHE A 236 18.15 -18.48 1.54
CA PHE A 236 17.41 -17.22 1.43
C PHE A 236 18.20 -16.22 0.59
N PHE A 237 19.48 -15.99 0.89
CA PHE A 237 20.31 -15.05 0.13
C PHE A 237 20.52 -15.46 -1.32
N GLU A 238 20.66 -16.76 -1.60
CA GLU A 238 20.75 -17.28 -2.96
C GLU A 238 19.47 -16.99 -3.75
N ALA A 239 18.30 -17.24 -3.15
CA ALA A 239 17.01 -17.02 -3.82
C ALA A 239 16.72 -15.54 -4.10
N ILE A 240 17.03 -14.64 -3.15
CA ILE A 240 16.74 -13.20 -3.34
C ILE A 240 17.79 -12.48 -4.21
N PHE A 241 18.81 -13.18 -4.72
CA PHE A 241 19.86 -12.58 -5.53
C PHE A 241 19.35 -11.97 -6.84
N GLU A 242 18.18 -12.41 -7.33
CA GLU A 242 17.52 -11.81 -8.50
C GLU A 242 17.14 -10.33 -8.28
N TYR A 243 16.99 -9.88 -7.02
CA TYR A 243 16.65 -8.49 -6.69
C TYR A 243 17.87 -7.59 -6.46
N GLN A 244 19.09 -8.07 -6.72
CA GLN A 244 20.33 -7.33 -6.41
C GLN A 244 20.40 -5.94 -7.06
N ASP A 245 19.79 -5.78 -8.24
CA ASP A 245 19.82 -4.54 -9.03
C ASP A 245 19.18 -3.35 -8.31
N VAL A 246 18.39 -3.59 -7.24
CA VAL A 246 17.85 -2.55 -6.36
C VAL A 246 18.96 -1.64 -5.80
N ILE A 247 20.18 -2.17 -5.61
CA ILE A 247 21.33 -1.41 -5.12
C ILE A 247 21.83 -0.37 -6.11
N HIS A 248 21.52 -0.51 -7.41
CA HIS A 248 21.90 0.47 -8.43
C HIS A 248 21.02 1.72 -8.37
N TYR A 249 19.91 1.69 -7.63
CA TYR A 249 19.12 2.87 -7.39
C TYR A 249 19.70 3.71 -6.24
N GLU A 250 20.21 4.89 -6.56
CA GLU A 250 20.99 5.74 -5.64
C GLU A 250 20.31 5.98 -4.28
N LYS A 251 19.00 6.25 -4.25
CA LYS A 251 18.29 6.46 -2.97
C LYS A 251 18.27 5.20 -2.10
N TYR A 252 18.17 4.02 -2.72
CA TYR A 252 18.24 2.76 -2.01
C TYR A 252 19.66 2.51 -1.50
N ALA A 253 20.67 2.67 -2.36
CA ALA A 253 22.09 2.55 -1.99
C ALA A 253 22.48 3.43 -0.80
N ASN A 254 22.04 4.69 -0.81
CA ASN A 254 22.28 5.62 0.29
C ASN A 254 21.66 5.14 1.61
N ASN A 255 20.48 4.50 1.58
CA ASN A 255 19.88 3.90 2.77
C ASN A 255 20.65 2.66 3.22
N TYR A 256 21.12 1.83 2.28
CA TYR A 256 21.95 0.66 2.56
C TYR A 256 23.24 1.05 3.26
N ASP A 257 24.01 1.98 2.70
CA ASP A 257 25.26 2.44 3.30
C ASP A 257 25.03 3.10 4.66
N TYR A 258 24.00 3.94 4.78
CA TYR A 258 23.66 4.60 6.04
C TYR A 258 23.29 3.59 7.14
N ASN A 259 22.33 2.71 6.90
CA ASN A 259 21.85 1.76 7.91
C ASN A 259 22.93 0.75 8.28
N LYS A 260 23.70 0.26 7.30
CA LYS A 260 24.85 -0.61 7.54
C LYS A 260 25.88 0.08 8.44
N ALA A 261 26.24 1.32 8.15
CA ALA A 261 27.18 2.08 8.98
C ALA A 261 26.65 2.27 10.42
N VAL A 262 25.38 2.63 10.59
CA VAL A 262 24.73 2.78 11.91
C VAL A 262 24.80 1.48 12.71
N PHE A 263 24.52 0.34 12.08
CA PHE A 263 24.56 -0.95 12.74
C PHE A 263 25.98 -1.38 13.13
N LEU A 264 26.96 -1.20 12.23
CA LEU A 264 28.36 -1.51 12.49
C LEU A 264 28.95 -0.64 13.60
N MET A 265 28.66 0.66 13.62
CA MET A 265 29.07 1.57 14.71
C MET A 265 28.49 1.18 16.07
N SER A 266 27.33 0.52 16.05
CA SER A 266 26.66 0.03 17.26
C SER A 266 27.12 -1.39 17.67
N ASN A 267 28.13 -1.95 17.00
CA ASN A 267 28.65 -3.31 17.22
C ASN A 267 27.58 -4.41 17.08
N PHE A 268 26.56 -4.20 16.25
CA PHE A 268 25.60 -5.27 15.93
C PHE A 268 26.22 -6.28 14.97
N LYS A 269 25.93 -7.56 15.19
CA LYS A 269 26.22 -8.60 14.19
C LYS A 269 25.23 -8.48 13.06
N LEU A 270 25.74 -8.54 11.82
CA LEU A 270 24.95 -8.43 10.61
C LEU A 270 25.28 -9.60 9.69
N LEU A 271 24.26 -10.10 9.02
CA LEU A 271 24.44 -10.83 7.77
C LEU A 271 24.22 -9.85 6.63
N ASP A 272 24.99 -9.98 5.57
CA ASP A 272 25.05 -8.98 4.51
C ASP A 272 25.41 -9.66 3.19
N ASN A 273 24.65 -9.34 2.14
CA ASN A 273 24.87 -9.86 0.79
C ASN A 273 25.18 -8.76 -0.24
N GLY A 274 25.46 -7.53 0.22
CA GLY A 274 25.84 -6.40 -0.64
C GLY A 274 24.67 -5.51 -1.11
N PHE A 275 23.43 -5.91 -0.87
CA PHE A 275 22.24 -5.07 -1.14
C PHE A 275 21.15 -5.17 -0.07
N LEU A 276 21.22 -6.16 0.81
CA LEU A 276 20.34 -6.33 1.96
C LEU A 276 21.16 -6.68 3.20
N THR A 277 20.84 -6.06 4.33
CA THR A 277 21.36 -6.48 5.64
C THR A 277 20.30 -7.22 6.45
N LEU A 278 20.69 -8.31 7.11
CA LEU A 278 19.86 -8.98 8.12
C LEU A 278 20.43 -8.74 9.51
N LYS A 279 19.56 -8.39 10.44
CA LYS A 279 19.91 -8.11 11.83
C LYS A 279 18.95 -8.83 12.77
N GLU A 280 19.47 -9.56 13.76
CA GLU A 280 18.64 -10.11 14.82
C GLU A 280 18.08 -8.98 15.68
N ASP A 281 16.76 -8.79 15.67
CA ASP A 281 16.11 -7.70 16.42
C ASP A 281 14.65 -8.04 16.77
N LYS A 282 14.23 -7.63 17.96
CA LYS A 282 12.86 -7.82 18.45
C LYS A 282 11.89 -6.78 17.90
N SER A 283 12.38 -5.63 17.46
CA SER A 283 11.56 -4.57 16.86
C SER A 283 10.73 -5.10 15.68
N PRO A 284 9.50 -4.61 15.49
CA PRO A 284 8.59 -5.11 14.46
C PRO A 284 8.91 -4.61 13.05
N ALA A 285 9.66 -3.50 12.94
CA ALA A 285 9.96 -2.82 11.68
C ALA A 285 11.47 -2.66 11.52
N SER A 286 11.98 -2.98 10.34
CA SER A 286 13.35 -2.66 9.92
C SER A 286 13.36 -1.36 9.10
N PRO A 287 14.49 -0.64 9.05
CA PRO A 287 14.67 0.43 8.07
C PRO A 287 14.82 -0.15 6.66
N ILE A 288 14.70 0.71 5.64
CA ILE A 288 15.00 0.38 4.23
C ILE A 288 16.34 -0.36 4.14
N SER A 289 16.44 -1.26 3.15
CA SER A 289 17.62 -2.09 2.86
C SER A 289 18.12 -2.97 4.01
N SER A 290 17.25 -3.18 4.99
CA SER A 290 17.48 -4.07 6.12
C SER A 290 16.23 -4.88 6.38
N VAL A 291 16.37 -6.12 6.83
CA VAL A 291 15.26 -6.93 7.33
C VAL A 291 15.66 -7.49 8.69
N PHE A 292 14.77 -7.35 9.66
CA PHE A 292 15.03 -7.91 10.98
C PHE A 292 14.68 -9.39 11.00
N TYR A 293 15.35 -10.15 11.85
CA TYR A 293 14.95 -11.53 12.09
C TYR A 293 14.92 -11.88 13.58
N GLU A 294 14.14 -12.89 13.91
CA GLU A 294 14.06 -13.45 15.26
C GLU A 294 13.87 -14.96 15.18
N PHE A 295 14.57 -15.70 16.03
CA PHE A 295 14.38 -17.14 16.14
C PHE A 295 13.10 -17.48 16.93
N TYR A 296 12.37 -18.50 16.50
CA TYR A 296 11.29 -19.10 17.29
C TYR A 296 11.55 -20.58 17.60
N ASP A 297 11.00 -21.03 18.73
CA ASP A 297 11.06 -22.41 19.21
C ASP A 297 9.80 -23.21 18.85
N ASP A 298 8.64 -22.60 19.05
CA ASP A 298 7.33 -23.22 18.91
C ASP A 298 6.41 -22.29 18.11
N ILE A 299 5.84 -22.84 17.04
CA ILE A 299 4.98 -22.10 16.11
C ILE A 299 3.70 -21.60 16.77
N ASN A 300 3.13 -22.35 17.72
CA ASN A 300 1.92 -21.97 18.44
C ASN A 300 2.19 -20.82 19.42
N VAL A 301 3.39 -20.79 20.02
CA VAL A 301 3.82 -19.66 20.85
C VAL A 301 3.98 -18.40 20.01
N LEU A 302 4.59 -18.54 18.82
CA LEU A 302 4.72 -17.43 17.87
C LEU A 302 3.34 -16.94 17.41
N GLN A 303 2.43 -17.84 17.04
CA GLN A 303 1.07 -17.48 16.63
C GLN A 303 0.36 -16.64 17.71
N LYS A 304 0.37 -17.09 18.97
CA LYS A 304 -0.21 -16.34 20.10
C LYS A 304 0.45 -14.98 20.33
N ARG A 305 1.72 -14.81 19.95
CA ARG A 305 2.41 -13.53 20.03
C ARG A 305 1.93 -12.60 18.91
N LEU A 306 1.89 -13.09 17.67
CA LEU A 306 1.44 -12.29 16.52
C LEU A 306 -0.03 -11.88 16.66
N GLU A 307 -0.89 -12.74 17.24
CA GLU A 307 -2.27 -12.38 17.61
C GLU A 307 -2.35 -11.21 18.60
N LYS A 308 -1.43 -11.16 19.58
CA LYS A 308 -1.34 -10.06 20.55
C LYS A 308 -0.75 -8.77 19.96
N GLU A 309 0.06 -8.90 18.92
CA GLU A 309 0.74 -7.81 18.21
C GLU A 309 -0.01 -7.43 16.91
N ALA A 310 -1.24 -7.92 16.71
CA ALA A 310 -1.99 -7.75 15.46
C ALA A 310 -2.26 -6.29 15.07
N ASP A 311 -2.26 -5.38 16.04
CA ASP A 311 -2.41 -3.93 15.80
C ASP A 311 -1.19 -3.28 15.14
N GLN A 312 -0.03 -3.96 15.17
CA GLN A 312 1.23 -3.54 14.56
C GLN A 312 1.53 -4.27 13.24
N ILE A 313 0.75 -5.31 12.92
CA ILE A 313 0.99 -6.19 11.78
C ILE A 313 -0.04 -5.93 10.68
N GLN A 314 0.45 -5.75 9.45
CA GLN A 314 -0.40 -5.58 8.27
C GLN A 314 -0.64 -6.91 7.55
N CYS A 315 0.43 -7.69 7.33
CA CYS A 315 0.37 -9.00 6.71
C CYS A 315 1.30 -9.98 7.44
N ILE A 316 0.89 -11.25 7.48
CA ILE A 316 1.74 -12.38 7.88
C ILE A 316 1.92 -13.24 6.65
N VAL A 317 3.16 -13.43 6.19
CA VAL A 317 3.50 -14.27 5.05
C VAL A 317 3.98 -15.63 5.57
N SER A 318 3.41 -16.73 5.08
CA SER A 318 3.91 -18.07 5.44
C SER A 318 3.39 -19.15 4.50
N ASP A 319 4.04 -20.32 4.47
CA ASP A 319 3.50 -21.52 3.81
C ASP A 319 2.51 -22.25 4.74
N ASN A 320 1.31 -21.69 4.88
CA ASN A 320 0.23 -22.28 5.69
C ASN A 320 0.62 -22.59 7.16
N LEU A 321 1.63 -21.90 7.70
CA LEU A 321 2.09 -22.08 9.08
C LEU A 321 1.27 -21.27 10.07
N MET A 322 0.64 -20.21 9.60
CA MET A 322 -0.13 -19.25 10.39
C MET A 322 -1.54 -19.12 9.81
N GLU A 323 -2.53 -19.02 10.70
CA GLU A 323 -3.90 -18.70 10.30
C GLU A 323 -3.97 -17.32 9.64
N ASN A 324 -4.75 -17.20 8.55
CA ASN A 324 -4.88 -15.98 7.76
C ASN A 324 -3.55 -15.44 7.20
N SER A 325 -2.55 -16.31 7.03
CA SER A 325 -1.34 -15.94 6.31
C SER A 325 -1.57 -15.78 4.82
N ILE A 326 -0.72 -14.96 4.22
CA ILE A 326 -0.67 -14.67 2.79
C ILE A 326 0.48 -15.49 2.19
N ASP A 327 0.28 -15.98 0.97
CA ASP A 327 1.33 -16.68 0.23
C ASP A 327 2.50 -15.73 -0.11
N PHE A 328 3.68 -16.31 -0.29
CA PHE A 328 4.88 -15.56 -0.68
C PHE A 328 4.68 -14.83 -2.02
N GLY A 329 5.12 -13.58 -2.07
CA GLY A 329 5.01 -12.68 -3.22
C GLY A 329 3.63 -12.04 -3.40
N GLN A 330 2.68 -12.26 -2.48
CA GLN A 330 1.30 -11.77 -2.63
C GLN A 330 0.97 -10.54 -1.77
N THR A 331 1.89 -10.05 -0.94
CA THR A 331 1.58 -8.94 -0.02
C THR A 331 1.18 -7.65 -0.74
N GLN A 332 1.68 -7.43 -1.95
CA GLN A 332 1.48 -6.24 -2.77
C GLN A 332 0.31 -6.36 -3.77
N HIS A 333 -0.46 -7.44 -3.68
CA HIS A 333 -1.66 -7.69 -4.48
C HIS A 333 -2.92 -7.74 -3.60
N PRO A 334 -3.22 -6.68 -2.82
CA PRO A 334 -4.42 -6.69 -2.00
C PRO A 334 -5.69 -6.65 -2.84
N GLU A 335 -6.67 -7.45 -2.45
CA GLU A 335 -8.02 -7.35 -2.97
C GLU A 335 -8.75 -6.14 -2.36
N LEU A 336 -9.85 -5.70 -2.98
CA LEU A 336 -10.61 -4.53 -2.52
C LEU A 336 -11.19 -4.69 -1.10
N TRP A 337 -11.45 -5.93 -0.66
CA TRP A 337 -11.90 -6.25 0.70
C TRP A 337 -10.74 -6.48 1.70
N ASN A 338 -9.49 -6.33 1.28
CA ASN A 338 -8.32 -6.38 2.17
C ASN A 338 -7.96 -4.98 2.68
N TYR A 339 -8.77 -4.47 3.59
CA TYR A 339 -8.60 -3.13 4.17
C TYR A 339 -7.22 -2.95 4.83
N ALA A 340 -6.65 -1.75 4.65
CA ALA A 340 -5.52 -1.32 5.46
C ALA A 340 -5.90 -1.44 6.94
N ASP A 341 -4.93 -1.82 7.78
CA ASP A 341 -5.08 -1.97 9.23
C ASP A 341 -6.27 -2.86 9.72
N ASN A 342 -6.85 -3.66 8.83
CA ASN A 342 -8.03 -4.50 9.07
C ASN A 342 -9.26 -3.73 9.54
N VAL A 343 -9.35 -2.41 9.30
CA VAL A 343 -10.55 -1.61 9.59
C VAL A 343 -11.39 -1.46 8.33
N ASP A 344 -12.57 -2.06 8.35
CA ASP A 344 -13.56 -1.95 7.27
C ASP A 344 -14.03 -0.51 7.09
N THR A 345 -13.56 0.09 6.00
CA THR A 345 -13.79 1.50 5.68
C THR A 345 -15.20 1.74 5.16
N ILE A 346 -15.79 0.78 4.43
CA ILE A 346 -17.18 0.88 3.98
C ILE A 346 -18.11 0.84 5.18
N SER A 347 -17.91 -0.09 6.11
CA SER A 347 -18.69 -0.18 7.35
C SER A 347 -18.61 1.10 8.20
N PHE A 348 -17.42 1.70 8.31
CA PHE A 348 -17.25 2.99 8.97
C PHE A 348 -18.06 4.08 8.28
N LEU A 349 -18.01 4.18 6.95
CA LEU A 349 -18.69 5.22 6.18
C LEU A 349 -20.22 5.08 6.22
N LEU A 350 -20.74 3.85 6.27
CA LEU A 350 -22.18 3.59 6.34
C LEU A 350 -22.78 3.85 7.73
N THR A 351 -21.97 3.79 8.79
CA THR A 351 -22.43 4.02 10.18
C THR A 351 -22.11 5.41 10.71
N THR A 352 -21.14 6.09 10.10
CA THR A 352 -20.74 7.46 10.44
C THR A 352 -21.77 8.45 10.01
#